data_AF-A0A934SAS5-F1
#
_entry.id   AF-A0A934SAS5-F1
#
_cell.length_a   1.000
_cell.length_b   1.000
_cell.length_c   1.000
_cell.angle_alpha   90.00
_cell.angle_beta   90.00
_cell.angle_gamma   90.00
#
_symmetry.space_group_name_H-M   'P 1'
#
loop_
_entity.id
_entity.type
_entity.pdbx_description
1 polymer ?
#
loop_
_entity_poly.entity_id
_entity_poly.type
_entity_poly.pdbx_seq_one_letter_code
_entity_poly.pdbx_strand_id
1 'polypeptide(L)'
;MIENPHFDRRLSMWPFRKKQVLPPPEDFISGDDRAVYSTTFDQWEFEIEGIEFTLAGREFDRRTFGWAREAITMIKRLEAEIDRHVLEELDGWPCDIATRHLLSVSMDDYTSEGHLDLAYVGDDSWGDFGVNVIVADGKVIESYGGD
;
A
#
# COMPACT_ATOMS: atom_id res chain seq x y z
N MET A 1 39.91 26.95 50.36
CA MET A 1 40.03 26.57 48.94
C MET A 1 39.07 25.42 48.74
N ILE A 2 37.96 25.69 48.06
CA ILE A 2 36.87 24.73 47.84
C ILE A 2 37.16 24.11 46.48
N GLU A 3 37.39 22.79 46.48
CA GLU A 3 37.63 22.01 45.27
C GLU A 3 36.36 21.95 44.43
N ASN A 4 36.52 22.29 43.14
CA ASN A 4 35.49 22.22 42.12
C ASN A 4 35.16 20.74 41.83
N PRO A 5 33.92 20.27 41.95
CA PRO A 5 33.59 18.94 41.48
C PRO A 5 33.56 18.93 39.95
N HIS A 6 34.43 18.08 39.38
CA HIS A 6 34.39 17.66 37.98
C HIS A 6 32.98 17.18 37.63
N PHE A 7 32.29 17.96 36.79
CA PHE A 7 31.06 17.56 36.11
C PHE A 7 31.44 16.51 35.05
N ASP A 8 31.44 15.23 35.42
CA ASP A 8 31.50 14.12 34.49
C ASP A 8 30.20 14.13 33.66
N ARG A 9 30.24 14.82 32.51
CA ARG A 9 29.17 14.78 31.49
C ARG A 9 29.17 13.40 30.84
N ARG A 10 28.67 12.41 31.58
CA ARG A 10 27.96 11.27 30.97
C ARG A 10 26.63 11.78 30.43
N LEU A 11 26.68 12.55 29.34
CA LEU A 11 25.55 12.63 28.44
C LEU A 11 25.49 11.28 27.73
N SER A 12 24.79 10.36 28.38
CA SER A 12 24.05 9.27 27.78
C SER A 12 23.44 9.75 26.45
N MET A 13 24.18 9.57 25.36
CA MET A 13 23.60 9.62 24.02
C MET A 13 22.63 8.44 23.96
N TRP A 14 21.33 8.77 23.94
CA TRP A 14 20.22 7.86 23.69
C TRP A 14 20.62 6.73 22.73
N PRO A 15 20.33 5.45 23.00
CA PRO A 15 20.71 4.37 22.11
C PRO A 15 19.73 4.31 20.94
N PHE A 16 19.72 5.32 20.07
CA PHE A 16 19.34 5.09 18.69
C PHE A 16 20.50 4.33 18.05
N ARG A 17 20.51 3.00 18.22
CA ARG A 17 21.18 2.17 17.23
C ARG A 17 20.50 2.53 15.91
N LYS A 18 21.16 3.31 15.06
CA LYS A 18 20.72 3.52 13.69
C LYS A 18 20.50 2.11 13.13
N LYS A 19 19.24 1.74 12.87
CA LYS A 19 18.93 0.51 12.13
C LYS A 19 19.85 0.54 10.92
N GLN A 20 20.56 -0.55 10.67
CA GLN A 20 21.39 -0.67 9.50
C GLN A 20 20.45 -0.50 8.30
N VAL A 21 20.55 0.65 7.62
CA VAL A 21 19.78 0.92 6.41
C VAL A 21 20.41 0.05 5.35
N LEU A 22 19.76 -1.07 5.04
CA LEU A 22 20.15 -1.90 3.92
C LEU A 22 19.96 -1.06 2.65
N PRO A 23 20.87 -1.14 1.65
CA PRO A 23 20.60 -0.55 0.36
C PRO A 23 19.28 -1.11 -0.19
N PRO A 24 18.50 -0.35 -0.96
CA PRO A 24 17.32 -0.91 -1.62
C PRO A 24 17.74 -2.12 -2.47
N PRO A 25 16.90 -3.17 -2.56
CA PRO A 25 17.05 -4.18 -3.60
C PRO A 25 17.14 -3.52 -4.98
N GLU A 26 17.76 -4.20 -5.94
CA GLU A 26 17.71 -3.76 -7.34
C GLU A 26 16.29 -3.91 -7.89
N ASP A 27 15.90 -3.02 -8.80
CA ASP A 27 14.62 -3.11 -9.50
C ASP A 27 14.41 -4.49 -10.12
N PHE A 28 13.18 -4.98 -10.03
CA PHE A 28 12.81 -6.23 -10.65
C PHE A 28 12.27 -5.95 -12.06
N ILE A 29 12.89 -6.53 -13.09
CA ILE A 29 12.50 -6.31 -14.50
C ILE A 29 12.21 -7.65 -15.16
N SER A 30 11.05 -7.77 -15.82
CA SER A 30 10.64 -8.96 -16.57
C SER A 30 9.90 -8.58 -17.86
N GLY A 31 10.62 -8.54 -18.97
CA GLY A 31 10.07 -8.05 -20.23
C GLY A 31 9.81 -6.55 -20.13
N ASP A 32 8.57 -6.15 -20.37
CA ASP A 32 8.13 -4.75 -20.24
C ASP A 32 7.67 -4.40 -18.81
N ASP A 33 7.54 -5.40 -17.93
CA ASP A 33 7.13 -5.19 -16.54
C ASP A 33 8.33 -4.78 -15.67
N ARG A 34 8.12 -3.79 -14.79
CA ARG A 34 9.12 -3.30 -13.84
C ARG A 34 8.49 -3.06 -12.47
N ALA A 35 9.17 -3.53 -11.43
CA ALA A 35 8.89 -3.18 -10.04
C ALA A 35 10.07 -2.46 -9.41
N VAL A 36 9.78 -1.39 -8.68
CA VAL A 36 10.77 -0.54 -8.01
C VAL A 36 10.55 -0.65 -6.51
N TYR A 37 11.63 -0.76 -5.75
CA TYR A 37 11.53 -0.80 -4.30
C TYR A 37 11.47 0.60 -3.70
N SER A 38 10.37 0.91 -3.03
CA SER A 38 10.18 2.14 -2.28
C SER A 38 10.75 2.01 -0.87
N THR A 39 11.89 2.66 -0.61
CA THR A 39 12.48 2.69 0.74
C THR A 39 11.67 3.51 1.73
N THR A 40 10.77 4.37 1.24
CA THR A 40 9.90 5.20 2.08
C THR A 40 8.80 4.36 2.72
N PHE A 41 8.18 3.49 1.93
CA PHE A 41 7.07 2.64 2.36
C PHE A 41 7.48 1.18 2.66
N ASP A 42 8.75 0.82 2.41
CA ASP A 42 9.30 -0.54 2.62
C ASP A 42 8.53 -1.61 1.83
N GLN A 43 8.21 -1.28 0.58
CA GLN A 43 7.39 -2.09 -0.32
C GLN A 43 7.89 -2.00 -1.77
N TRP A 44 7.48 -2.95 -2.59
CA TRP A 44 7.58 -2.88 -4.04
C TRP A 44 6.38 -2.12 -4.62
N GLU A 45 6.65 -1.29 -5.62
CA GLU A 45 5.67 -0.53 -6.39
C GLU A 45 5.84 -0.86 -7.88
N PHE A 46 4.73 -1.14 -8.56
CA PHE A 46 4.73 -1.47 -9.98
C PHE A 46 3.37 -1.17 -10.62
N GLU A 47 3.34 -1.02 -11.93
CA GLU A 47 2.13 -0.71 -12.68
C GLU A 47 1.87 -1.79 -13.74
N ILE A 48 0.63 -2.26 -13.82
CA ILE A 48 0.18 -3.19 -14.86
C ILE A 48 -1.14 -2.68 -15.44
N GLU A 49 -1.18 -2.46 -16.76
CA GLU A 49 -2.36 -1.93 -17.48
C GLU A 49 -2.92 -0.61 -16.89
N GLY A 50 -2.05 0.27 -16.36
CA GLY A 50 -2.47 1.55 -15.77
C GLY A 50 -2.99 1.47 -14.34
N ILE A 51 -2.90 0.30 -13.69
CA ILE A 51 -3.25 0.12 -12.28
C ILE A 51 -1.95 -0.04 -11.48
N GLU A 52 -1.82 0.77 -10.42
CA GLU A 52 -0.72 0.70 -9.46
C GLU A 52 -0.92 -0.46 -8.48
N PHE A 53 0.14 -1.22 -8.25
CA PHE A 53 0.19 -2.32 -7.31
C PHE A 53 1.30 -2.11 -6.30
N THR A 54 1.03 -2.53 -5.07
CA THR A 54 2.01 -2.55 -3.97
C THR A 54 2.17 -3.95 -3.39
N LEU A 55 3.40 -4.25 -2.93
CA LEU A 55 3.71 -5.49 -2.22
C LEU A 55 4.76 -5.22 -1.13
N ALA A 56 4.37 -5.32 0.13
CA ALA A 56 5.21 -5.07 1.29
C ALA A 56 6.36 -6.07 1.41
N GLY A 57 7.45 -5.58 2.00
CA GLY A 57 8.63 -6.39 2.28
C GLY A 57 9.62 -6.47 1.11
N ARG A 58 10.82 -6.97 1.43
CA ARG A 58 11.99 -6.86 0.55
C ARG A 58 12.09 -7.95 -0.52
N GLU A 59 11.32 -9.03 -0.38
CA GLU A 59 11.36 -10.15 -1.31
C GLU A 59 10.35 -9.92 -2.44
N PHE A 60 10.76 -10.17 -3.69
CA PHE A 60 9.88 -10.08 -4.85
C PHE A 60 9.86 -11.40 -5.61
N ASP A 61 8.67 -11.94 -5.85
CA ASP A 61 8.48 -13.11 -6.70
C ASP A 61 8.18 -12.66 -8.13
N ARG A 62 8.85 -13.24 -9.14
CA ARG A 62 8.55 -12.93 -10.55
C ARG A 62 7.11 -13.21 -10.94
N ARG A 63 6.43 -14.10 -10.20
CA ARG A 63 5.04 -14.47 -10.44
C ARG A 63 4.07 -13.35 -10.05
N THR A 64 4.52 -12.36 -9.26
CA THR A 64 3.72 -11.21 -8.85
C THR A 64 3.10 -10.47 -10.04
N PHE A 65 3.83 -10.29 -11.14
CA PHE A 65 3.24 -9.68 -12.34
C PHE A 65 2.14 -10.53 -13.01
N GLY A 66 2.19 -11.85 -12.86
CA GLY A 66 1.12 -12.74 -13.32
C GLY A 66 -0.11 -12.62 -12.43
N TRP A 67 0.10 -12.64 -11.11
CA TRP A 67 -0.95 -12.46 -10.11
C TRP A 67 -1.64 -11.10 -10.23
N ALA A 68 -0.89 -10.02 -10.50
CA ALA A 68 -1.47 -8.70 -10.74
C ALA A 68 -2.41 -8.69 -11.96
N ARG A 69 -2.07 -9.39 -13.05
CA ARG A 69 -2.98 -9.52 -14.21
C ARG A 69 -4.24 -10.31 -13.89
N GLU A 70 -4.12 -11.34 -13.05
CA GLU A 70 -5.27 -12.11 -12.54
C GLU A 70 -6.16 -11.22 -11.66
N ALA A 71 -5.55 -10.40 -10.79
CA ALA A 71 -6.24 -9.39 -9.98
C ALA A 71 -7.01 -8.39 -10.85
N ILE A 72 -6.40 -7.84 -11.90
CA ILE A 72 -7.08 -6.94 -12.86
C ILE A 72 -8.31 -7.61 -13.47
N THR A 73 -8.19 -8.88 -13.88
CA THR A 73 -9.32 -9.64 -14.43
C THR A 73 -10.43 -9.81 -13.40
N MET A 74 -10.08 -10.07 -12.14
CA MET A 74 -11.02 -10.19 -11.04
C MET A 74 -11.73 -8.87 -10.73
N ILE A 75 -10.98 -7.77 -10.64
CA ILE A 75 -11.49 -6.41 -10.39
C ILE A 75 -12.48 -6.02 -11.50
N LYS A 76 -12.11 -6.20 -12.78
CA LYS A 76 -13.00 -5.92 -13.93
C LYS A 76 -14.30 -6.73 -13.86
N ARG A 77 -14.24 -7.99 -13.40
CA ARG A 77 -15.44 -8.83 -13.24
C ARG A 77 -16.34 -8.35 -12.11
N LEU A 78 -15.75 -7.84 -11.03
CA LEU A 78 -16.45 -7.40 -9.83
C LEU A 78 -16.76 -5.90 -9.81
N GLU A 79 -16.45 -5.16 -10.88
CA GLU A 79 -16.51 -3.71 -10.94
C GLU A 79 -17.82 -3.15 -10.38
N ALA A 80 -18.98 -3.66 -10.80
CA ALA A 80 -20.27 -3.19 -10.31
C ALA A 80 -20.54 -3.51 -8.82
N GLU A 81 -19.97 -4.60 -8.30
CA GLU A 81 -20.09 -4.98 -6.89
C GLU A 81 -19.18 -4.10 -6.02
N ILE A 82 -17.91 -3.94 -6.43
CA ILE A 82 -16.94 -3.06 -5.78
C ILE A 82 -17.47 -1.62 -5.75
N ASP A 83 -17.97 -1.13 -6.88
CA ASP A 83 -18.47 0.23 -7.00
C ASP A 83 -19.65 0.50 -6.06
N ARG A 84 -20.55 -0.48 -5.92
CA ARG A 84 -21.66 -0.41 -4.95
C ARG A 84 -21.14 -0.28 -3.52
N HIS A 85 -20.14 -1.08 -3.14
CA HIS A 85 -19.54 -1.01 -1.80
C HIS A 85 -18.85 0.33 -1.55
N VAL A 86 -18.07 0.83 -2.52
CA VAL A 86 -17.42 2.15 -2.40
C VAL A 86 -18.45 3.27 -2.21
N LEU A 87 -19.54 3.24 -2.98
CA LEU A 87 -20.62 4.23 -2.85
C LEU A 87 -21.38 4.12 -1.51
N GLU A 88 -21.54 2.91 -0.97
CA GLU A 88 -22.13 2.69 0.35
C GLU A 88 -21.25 3.29 1.47
N GLU A 89 -19.91 3.14 1.38
CA GLU A 89 -18.98 3.71 2.37
C GLU A 89 -18.88 5.25 2.29
N LEU A 90 -18.96 5.82 1.07
CA LEU A 90 -18.89 7.26 0.85
C LEU A 90 -20.23 7.98 1.10
N ASP A 91 -21.31 7.27 1.42
CA ASP A 91 -22.62 7.90 1.62
C ASP A 91 -22.58 8.92 2.78
N GLY A 92 -23.02 10.15 2.49
CA GLY A 92 -23.00 11.26 3.43
C GLY A 92 -21.64 11.94 3.62
N TRP A 93 -20.58 11.52 2.93
CA TRP A 93 -19.28 12.18 2.98
C TRP A 93 -19.29 13.46 2.12
N PRO A 94 -18.60 14.55 2.55
CA PRO A 94 -18.60 15.83 1.83
C PRO A 94 -17.63 15.83 0.64
N CYS A 95 -17.73 14.84 -0.25
CA CYS A 95 -16.84 14.62 -1.39
C CYS A 95 -17.60 14.59 -2.73
N ASP A 96 -16.90 14.81 -3.85
CA ASP A 96 -17.46 14.59 -5.18
C ASP A 96 -17.29 13.14 -5.62
N ILE A 97 -18.21 12.27 -5.17
CA ILE A 97 -18.20 10.83 -5.47
C ILE A 97 -18.14 10.50 -6.97
N ALA A 98 -18.45 11.44 -7.86
CA ALA A 98 -18.39 11.23 -9.31
C ALA A 98 -16.95 11.14 -9.83
N THR A 99 -15.95 11.64 -9.09
CA THR A 99 -14.53 11.56 -9.45
C THR A 99 -13.77 10.44 -8.73
N ARG A 100 -14.49 9.61 -7.94
CA ARG A 100 -13.90 8.46 -7.27
C ARG A 100 -13.15 7.57 -8.25
N HIS A 101 -12.02 7.03 -7.81
CA HIS A 101 -11.23 6.11 -8.63
C HIS A 101 -10.39 5.18 -7.75
N LEU A 102 -10.01 4.05 -8.34
CA LEU A 102 -9.04 3.14 -7.76
C LEU A 102 -7.67 3.83 -7.79
N LEU A 103 -7.07 4.02 -6.62
CA LEU A 103 -5.74 4.60 -6.44
C LEU A 103 -4.67 3.51 -6.60
N SER A 104 -4.80 2.41 -5.87
CA SER A 104 -3.82 1.32 -5.89
C SER A 104 -4.42 0.00 -5.40
N VAL A 105 -3.70 -1.09 -5.65
CA VAL A 105 -4.03 -2.44 -5.21
C VAL A 105 -2.89 -3.00 -4.38
N SER A 106 -3.13 -3.24 -3.09
CA SER A 106 -2.19 -3.98 -2.25
C SER A 106 -2.34 -5.48 -2.43
N MET A 107 -1.19 -6.15 -2.57
CA MET A 107 -1.07 -7.60 -2.74
C MET A 107 -0.41 -8.29 -1.54
N ASP A 108 -0.31 -7.61 -0.40
CA ASP A 108 0.42 -8.07 0.78
C ASP A 108 -0.08 -9.43 1.28
N ASP A 109 -1.39 -9.60 1.32
CA ASP A 109 -2.06 -10.82 1.78
C ASP A 109 -2.46 -11.76 0.63
N TYR A 110 -2.07 -11.46 -0.61
CA TYR A 110 -2.50 -12.23 -1.77
C TYR A 110 -1.96 -13.66 -1.77
N THR A 111 -0.69 -13.83 -1.38
CA THR A 111 -0.05 -15.16 -1.44
C THR A 111 -0.38 -16.05 -0.24
N SER A 112 -0.68 -15.45 0.90
CA SER A 112 -1.02 -16.13 2.15
C SER A 112 -2.52 -16.43 2.24
N GLU A 113 -3.35 -15.46 1.89
CA GLU A 113 -4.81 -15.49 2.14
C GLU A 113 -5.63 -15.40 0.85
N GLY A 114 -5.01 -15.06 -0.29
CA GLY A 114 -5.75 -14.83 -1.54
C GLY A 114 -6.50 -13.50 -1.54
N HIS A 115 -6.10 -12.57 -0.66
CA HIS A 115 -6.75 -11.28 -0.48
C HIS A 115 -6.09 -10.20 -1.36
N LEU A 116 -6.92 -9.36 -1.94
CA LEU A 116 -6.53 -8.10 -2.58
C LEU A 116 -7.20 -6.97 -1.81
N ASP A 117 -6.43 -5.95 -1.45
CA ASP A 117 -6.96 -4.73 -0.85
C ASP A 117 -6.93 -3.62 -1.90
N LEU A 118 -8.11 -3.14 -2.28
CA LEU A 118 -8.31 -2.10 -3.29
C LEU A 118 -8.50 -0.76 -2.59
N ALA A 119 -7.53 0.14 -2.74
CA ALA A 119 -7.61 1.48 -2.20
C ALA A 119 -8.28 2.41 -3.21
N TYR A 120 -9.44 2.94 -2.87
CA TYR A 120 -10.17 3.97 -3.61
C TYR A 120 -10.03 5.32 -2.90
N VAL A 121 -10.05 6.38 -3.70
CA VAL A 121 -10.27 7.75 -3.20
C VAL A 121 -11.68 8.20 -3.58
N GLY A 122 -12.36 8.86 -2.65
CA GLY A 122 -13.74 9.32 -2.83
C GLY A 122 -13.88 10.51 -3.77
N ASP A 123 -12.83 11.34 -3.88
CA ASP A 123 -12.72 12.41 -4.87
C ASP A 123 -11.23 12.73 -5.17
N ASP A 124 -10.97 13.88 -5.80
CA ASP A 124 -9.62 14.35 -6.14
C ASP A 124 -8.81 14.89 -4.92
N SER A 125 -9.39 14.91 -3.72
CA SER A 125 -8.68 15.24 -2.50
C SER A 125 -7.85 14.05 -2.03
N TRP A 126 -6.54 14.23 -2.07
CA TRP A 126 -5.59 13.20 -1.68
C TRP A 126 -5.70 12.94 -0.16
N GLY A 127 -6.26 11.79 0.21
CA GLY A 127 -6.12 11.21 1.54
C GLY A 127 -7.03 11.78 2.62
N ASP A 128 -8.19 12.33 2.27
CA ASP A 128 -9.25 12.67 3.24
C ASP A 128 -10.49 11.76 3.08
N PHE A 129 -10.61 11.05 1.94
CA PHE A 129 -11.77 10.22 1.63
C PHE A 129 -11.39 8.82 1.11
N GLY A 130 -10.58 8.08 1.87
CA GLY A 130 -10.16 6.73 1.49
C GLY A 130 -11.27 5.69 1.66
N VAL A 131 -11.38 4.74 0.73
CA VAL A 131 -12.17 3.53 0.93
C VAL A 131 -11.34 2.33 0.53
N ASN A 132 -11.25 1.36 1.42
CA ASN A 132 -10.61 0.08 1.13
C ASN A 132 -11.69 -0.97 0.87
N VAL A 133 -11.46 -1.79 -0.16
CA VAL A 133 -12.33 -2.93 -0.49
C VAL A 133 -11.48 -4.19 -0.55
N ILE A 134 -11.78 -5.15 0.31
CA ILE A 134 -11.08 -6.43 0.34
C ILE A 134 -11.82 -7.43 -0.54
N VAL A 135 -11.10 -7.95 -1.53
CA VAL A 135 -11.58 -9.00 -2.45
C VAL A 135 -10.85 -10.31 -2.15
N ALA A 136 -11.62 -11.37 -1.98
CA ALA A 136 -11.11 -12.72 -1.74
C ALA A 136 -12.00 -13.75 -2.43
N ASP A 137 -11.41 -14.83 -2.95
CA ASP A 137 -12.14 -15.90 -3.65
C ASP A 137 -13.09 -15.40 -4.75
N GLY A 138 -12.75 -14.25 -5.36
CA GLY A 138 -13.54 -13.68 -6.44
C GLY A 138 -14.85 -13.02 -6.04
N LYS A 139 -14.98 -12.52 -4.80
CA LYS A 139 -16.10 -11.73 -4.26
C LYS A 139 -15.56 -10.62 -3.34
N VAL A 140 -16.35 -9.58 -3.10
CA VAL A 140 -16.05 -8.61 -2.04
C VAL A 140 -16.37 -9.28 -0.69
N ILE A 141 -15.42 -9.23 0.25
CA ILE A 141 -15.61 -9.78 1.59
C ILE A 141 -15.74 -8.70 2.66
N GLU A 142 -15.18 -7.52 2.42
CA GLU A 142 -15.21 -6.39 3.35
C GLU A 142 -15.01 -5.06 2.59
N SER A 143 -15.61 -4.00 3.12
CA SER A 143 -15.35 -2.61 2.72
C SER A 143 -15.32 -1.73 3.97
N TYR A 144 -14.49 -0.70 3.97
CA TYR A 144 -14.47 0.29 5.04
C TYR A 144 -13.91 1.63 4.55
N GLY A 145 -14.50 2.72 5.04
CA GLY A 145 -13.91 4.05 4.94
C GLY A 145 -12.67 4.21 5.82
N GLY A 146 -11.63 4.84 5.27
CA GLY A 146 -10.42 5.29 5.96
C GLY A 146 -10.27 6.80 5.84
N ASP A 147 -9.72 7.42 6.89
CA ASP A 147 -9.27 8.82 6.89
C ASP A 147 -7.89 8.85 6.21
#